data_AF-A0AA87IJP9-F1
#
_entry.id   AF-A0AA87IJP9-F1
#
_cell.length_a   1.000
_cell.length_b   1.000
_cell.length_c   1.000
_cell.angle_alpha   90.00
_cell.angle_beta   90.00
_cell.angle_gamma   90.00
#
_symmetry.space_group_name_H-M   'P 1'
#
loop_
_entity.id
_entity.type
_entity.pdbx_description
1 polymer ?
#
loop_
_entity_poly.entity_id
_entity_poly.type
_entity_poly.pdbx_seq_one_letter_code
_entity_poly.pdbx_strand_id
1 'polypeptide(L)'
;MKYFTKDWYDEMQVSGFLALHESEEDWEEELHYYHKEGKDLRELNLRNLDDMRESLLRYLPETFLPYIHDGTLVTEYPAPELRMLVNRWERDYERRMEELSERYKQHFESIKAELPPTAVELVENGLHDAVVLSVERPSEVQLVLTLDCSGGFHYFTDVRFTFEGVTYSNVPTDFKGAWWLYDEIYKTEDGFELHTFFDSPMSETVIRARDVKIEPLKLPLMRRLKKWYRRR
;
A
#
# COMPACT_ATOMS: atom_id res chain seq x y z
N MET A 1 -10.92 -14.56 9.15
CA MET A 1 -10.32 -14.86 7.83
C MET A 1 -9.63 -13.59 7.42
N LYS A 2 -8.35 -13.63 7.04
CA LYS A 2 -7.59 -12.45 6.61
C LYS A 2 -7.95 -12.09 5.17
N TYR A 3 -8.24 -10.83 4.85
CA TYR A 3 -8.64 -10.41 3.50
C TYR A 3 -7.43 -9.86 2.74
N PHE A 4 -6.75 -8.87 3.30
CA PHE A 4 -5.57 -8.26 2.68
C PHE A 4 -4.30 -8.85 3.28
N THR A 5 -3.52 -9.53 2.43
CA THR A 5 -2.30 -10.23 2.84
C THR A 5 -1.09 -9.70 2.09
N LYS A 6 0.12 -10.00 2.57
CA LYS A 6 1.34 -9.74 1.80
C LYS A 6 1.30 -10.40 0.42
N ASP A 7 0.77 -11.61 0.33
CA ASP A 7 0.64 -12.35 -0.94
C ASP A 7 -0.22 -11.57 -1.95
N TRP A 8 -1.37 -11.08 -1.48
CA TRP A 8 -2.25 -10.21 -2.24
C TRP A 8 -1.54 -8.92 -2.68
N TYR A 9 -0.78 -8.29 -1.79
CA TYR A 9 -0.03 -7.08 -2.13
C TYR A 9 1.06 -7.34 -3.18
N ASP A 10 1.78 -8.46 -3.06
CA ASP A 10 2.81 -8.86 -4.01
C ASP A 10 2.19 -9.09 -5.41
N GLU A 11 0.99 -9.69 -5.50
CA GLU A 11 0.24 -9.82 -6.75
C GLU A 11 -0.21 -8.45 -7.30
N MET A 12 -0.63 -7.54 -6.42
CA MET A 12 -0.98 -6.16 -6.81
C MET A 12 0.20 -5.42 -7.44
N GLN A 13 1.43 -5.63 -6.95
CA GLN A 13 2.63 -5.06 -7.58
C GLN A 13 2.84 -5.58 -9.00
N VAL A 14 2.52 -6.84 -9.27
CA VAL A 14 2.55 -7.40 -10.63
C VAL A 14 1.53 -6.72 -11.53
N SER A 15 0.31 -6.48 -11.04
CA SER A 15 -0.69 -5.71 -11.80
C SER A 15 -0.22 -4.29 -12.11
N GLY A 16 0.36 -3.60 -11.12
CA GLY A 16 0.90 -2.24 -11.34
C GLY A 16 2.08 -2.22 -12.32
N PHE A 17 2.90 -3.28 -12.35
CA PHE A 17 4.00 -3.43 -13.28
C PHE A 17 3.54 -3.65 -14.73
N LEU A 18 2.37 -4.27 -14.93
CA LEU A 18 1.80 -4.57 -16.24
C LEU A 18 1.01 -3.41 -16.88
N ALA A 19 1.15 -2.18 -16.37
CA ALA A 19 0.51 -1.01 -16.95
C ALA A 19 1.10 -0.70 -18.34
N LEU A 20 0.39 -1.09 -19.39
CA LEU A 20 0.79 -0.88 -20.78
C LEU A 20 0.42 0.54 -21.26
N HIS A 21 1.25 1.12 -22.12
CA HIS A 21 0.92 2.35 -22.86
C HIS A 21 -0.39 2.18 -23.64
N GLU A 22 -1.20 3.24 -23.70
CA GLU A 22 -2.48 3.21 -24.42
C GLU A 22 -2.27 3.18 -25.94
N SER A 23 -1.24 3.88 -26.42
CA SER A 23 -0.89 3.97 -27.84
C SER A 23 0.63 3.89 -28.10
N GLU A 24 0.99 3.68 -29.36
CA GLU A 24 2.40 3.72 -29.81
C GLU A 24 2.98 5.13 -29.69
N GLU A 25 2.15 6.17 -29.85
CA GLU A 25 2.54 7.57 -29.65
C GLU A 25 2.95 7.82 -28.19
N ASP A 26 2.19 7.34 -27.21
CA ASP A 26 2.54 7.48 -25.78
C ASP A 26 3.89 6.81 -25.46
N TRP A 27 4.15 5.65 -26.07
CA TRP A 27 5.43 4.93 -25.92
C TRP A 27 6.60 5.71 -26.52
N GLU A 28 6.42 6.26 -27.73
CA GLU A 28 7.44 7.09 -28.39
C GLU A 28 7.70 8.40 -27.62
N GLU A 29 6.67 9.03 -27.08
CA GLU A 29 6.78 10.23 -26.24
C GLU A 29 7.60 9.96 -24.98
N GLU A 30 7.34 8.84 -24.29
CA GLU A 30 8.11 8.47 -23.11
C GLU A 30 9.58 8.16 -23.46
N LEU A 31 9.83 7.39 -24.53
CA LEU A 31 11.19 7.13 -25.01
C LEU A 31 11.96 8.44 -25.27
N HIS A 32 11.32 9.40 -25.93
CA HIS A 32 11.91 10.71 -26.22
C HIS A 32 12.17 11.52 -24.95
N TYR A 33 11.24 11.49 -24.00
CA TYR A 33 11.39 12.15 -22.71
C TYR A 33 12.64 11.64 -21.96
N TYR A 34 12.77 10.32 -21.80
CA TYR A 34 13.92 9.74 -21.12
C TYR A 34 15.24 9.99 -21.86
N HIS A 35 15.23 9.92 -23.19
CA HIS A 35 16.40 10.24 -23.99
C HIS A 35 16.86 11.70 -23.78
N LYS A 36 15.93 12.66 -23.72
CA LYS A 36 16.25 14.07 -23.40
C LYS A 36 16.85 14.25 -22.00
N GLU A 37 16.43 13.44 -21.04
CA GLU A 37 16.97 13.40 -19.68
C GLU A 37 18.32 12.64 -19.58
N GLY A 38 18.87 12.18 -20.71
CA GLY A 38 20.12 11.43 -20.76
C GLY A 38 20.00 10.00 -20.20
N LYS A 39 18.80 9.43 -20.23
CA LYS A 39 18.49 8.09 -19.72
C LYS A 39 18.02 7.18 -20.86
N ASP A 40 18.32 5.89 -20.74
CA ASP A 40 17.77 4.85 -21.61
C ASP A 40 16.59 4.17 -20.88
N LEU A 41 15.37 4.41 -21.37
CA LEU A 41 14.16 3.81 -20.82
C LEU A 41 14.18 2.28 -20.92
N ARG A 42 14.73 1.72 -22.00
CA ARG A 42 14.78 0.26 -22.18
C ARG A 42 15.71 -0.37 -21.17
N GLU A 43 16.86 0.25 -20.91
CA GLU A 43 17.78 -0.21 -19.87
C GLU A 43 17.14 -0.12 -18.47
N LEU A 44 16.42 0.98 -18.18
CA LEU A 44 15.68 1.12 -16.93
C LEU A 44 14.60 0.04 -16.78
N ASN A 45 13.83 -0.21 -17.82
CA ASN A 45 12.77 -1.21 -17.84
C ASN A 45 13.32 -2.63 -17.66
N LEU A 46 14.47 -2.96 -18.26
CA LEU A 46 15.13 -4.25 -18.04
C LEU A 46 15.58 -4.45 -16.59
N ARG A 47 16.11 -3.40 -15.95
CA ARG A 47 16.46 -3.46 -14.52
C ARG A 47 15.22 -3.68 -13.66
N ASN A 48 14.15 -2.94 -13.93
CA ASN A 48 12.88 -3.13 -13.22
C ASN A 48 12.29 -4.53 -13.45
N LEU A 49 12.42 -5.08 -14.66
CA LEU A 49 12.01 -6.45 -14.99
C LEU A 49 12.80 -7.48 -14.19
N ASP A 50 14.11 -7.28 -14.03
CA ASP A 50 14.95 -8.16 -13.22
C ASP A 50 14.57 -8.11 -11.73
N ASP A 51 14.31 -6.92 -11.19
CA ASP A 51 13.84 -6.74 -9.82
C ASP A 51 12.46 -7.40 -9.59
N MET A 52 11.59 -7.36 -10.60
CA MET A 52 10.24 -7.95 -10.55
C MET A 52 10.17 -9.42 -10.95
N ARG A 53 11.28 -10.00 -11.44
CA ARG A 53 11.29 -11.30 -12.12
C ARG A 53 10.67 -12.42 -11.29
N GLU A 54 11.03 -12.50 -10.00
CA GLU A 54 10.50 -13.54 -9.11
C GLU A 54 8.97 -13.44 -8.97
N SER A 55 8.45 -12.24 -8.72
CA SER A 55 7.02 -11.99 -8.61
C SER A 55 6.29 -12.27 -9.92
N LEU A 56 6.85 -11.86 -11.06
CA LEU A 56 6.25 -12.12 -12.38
C LEU A 56 6.15 -13.63 -12.65
N LEU A 57 7.20 -14.39 -12.38
CA LEU A 57 7.20 -15.85 -12.55
C LEU A 57 6.23 -16.56 -11.60
N ARG A 58 5.94 -15.95 -10.45
CA ARG A 58 5.02 -16.51 -9.46
C ARG A 58 3.55 -16.30 -9.82
N TYR A 59 3.19 -15.10 -10.29
CA TYR A 59 1.79 -14.71 -10.47
C TYR A 59 1.30 -14.75 -11.92
N LEU A 60 2.21 -14.70 -12.90
CA LEU A 60 1.84 -14.76 -14.31
C LEU A 60 1.82 -16.20 -14.83
N PRO A 61 0.85 -16.56 -15.70
CA PRO A 61 0.84 -17.84 -16.39
C PRO A 61 2.09 -18.07 -17.25
N GLU A 62 2.42 -19.34 -17.50
CA GLU A 62 3.60 -19.74 -18.31
C GLU A 62 3.63 -19.12 -19.73
N THR A 63 2.48 -18.69 -20.25
CA THR A 63 2.37 -17.97 -21.53
C THR A 63 3.15 -16.65 -21.56
N PHE A 64 3.48 -16.07 -20.41
CA PHE A 64 4.29 -14.86 -20.29
C PHE A 64 5.81 -15.13 -20.30
N LEU A 65 6.24 -16.38 -20.09
CA LEU A 65 7.66 -16.72 -19.93
C LEU A 65 8.54 -16.24 -21.10
N PRO A 66 8.16 -16.39 -22.38
CA PRO A 66 8.98 -15.90 -23.48
C PRO A 66 9.28 -14.40 -23.33
N TYR A 67 8.25 -13.59 -23.09
CA TYR A 67 8.33 -12.12 -22.95
C TYR A 67 9.16 -11.68 -21.72
N ILE A 68 9.11 -12.46 -20.64
CA ILE A 68 9.91 -12.21 -19.42
C ILE A 68 11.39 -12.56 -19.65
N HIS A 69 11.67 -13.61 -20.43
CA HIS A 69 13.03 -14.08 -20.68
C HIS A 69 13.77 -13.26 -21.72
N ASP A 70 13.09 -12.84 -22.79
CA ASP A 70 13.69 -12.02 -23.85
C ASP A 70 13.58 -10.50 -23.58
N GLY A 71 12.83 -10.10 -22.56
CA GLY A 71 12.68 -8.70 -22.13
C GLY A 71 11.60 -7.91 -22.88
N THR A 72 10.99 -8.51 -23.91
CA THR A 72 9.99 -7.85 -24.76
C THR A 72 8.72 -7.45 -24.01
N LEU A 73 8.52 -7.96 -22.79
CA LEU A 73 7.46 -7.50 -21.90
C LEU A 73 7.49 -5.98 -21.65
N VAL A 74 8.68 -5.36 -21.65
CA VAL A 74 8.86 -3.96 -21.22
C VAL A 74 9.77 -3.11 -22.11
N THR A 75 10.43 -3.70 -23.12
CA THR A 75 11.40 -2.96 -23.97
C THR A 75 10.83 -2.47 -25.29
N GLU A 76 9.60 -2.85 -25.63
CA GLU A 76 8.95 -2.55 -26.89
C GLU A 76 7.48 -2.20 -26.67
N TYR A 77 6.89 -1.47 -27.62
CA TYR A 77 5.44 -1.31 -27.65
C TYR A 77 4.79 -2.70 -27.81
N PRO A 78 3.85 -3.09 -26.93
CA PRO A 78 3.40 -4.48 -26.85
C PRO A 78 2.69 -4.92 -28.13
N ALA A 79 3.14 -6.04 -28.69
CA ALA A 79 2.47 -6.70 -29.79
C ALA A 79 1.01 -7.04 -29.43
N PRO A 80 0.09 -7.12 -30.42
CA PRO A 80 -1.33 -7.40 -30.16
C PRO A 80 -1.57 -8.63 -29.28
N GLU A 81 -0.79 -9.69 -29.47
CA GLU A 81 -0.88 -10.93 -28.70
C GLU A 81 -0.52 -10.71 -27.23
N LEU A 82 0.57 -9.98 -26.94
CA LEU A 82 0.99 -9.65 -25.58
C LEU A 82 -0.06 -8.77 -24.89
N ARG A 83 -0.55 -7.73 -25.58
CA ARG A 83 -1.62 -6.87 -25.07
C ARG A 83 -2.88 -7.67 -24.72
N MET A 84 -3.26 -8.63 -25.56
CA MET A 84 -4.38 -9.52 -25.27
C MET A 84 -4.14 -10.45 -24.06
N LEU A 85 -2.89 -10.88 -23.82
CA LEU A 85 -2.54 -11.67 -22.64
C LEU A 85 -2.63 -10.83 -21.37
N VAL A 86 -2.01 -9.65 -21.36
CA VAL A 86 -2.06 -8.71 -20.23
C VAL A 86 -3.50 -8.34 -19.89
N ASN A 87 -4.28 -7.88 -20.86
CA ASN A 87 -5.68 -7.47 -20.63
C ASN A 87 -6.55 -8.62 -20.10
N ARG A 88 -6.29 -9.87 -20.49
CA ARG A 88 -7.05 -11.02 -19.94
C ARG A 88 -6.67 -11.32 -18.50
N TRP A 89 -5.39 -11.27 -18.19
CA TRP A 89 -4.91 -11.49 -16.83
C TRP A 89 -5.38 -10.37 -15.91
N GLU A 90 -5.29 -9.11 -16.34
CA GLU A 90 -5.73 -7.93 -15.59
C GLU A 90 -7.23 -7.99 -15.28
N ARG A 91 -8.08 -8.30 -16.25
CA ARG A 91 -9.54 -8.47 -16.01
C ARG A 91 -9.86 -9.57 -15.00
N ASP A 92 -9.10 -10.67 -15.01
CA ASP A 92 -9.28 -11.74 -14.05
C ASP A 92 -8.85 -11.30 -12.64
N TYR A 93 -7.71 -10.62 -12.56
CA TYR A 93 -7.19 -10.02 -11.34
C TYR A 93 -8.17 -9.00 -10.77
N GLU A 94 -8.61 -8.00 -11.55
CA GLU A 94 -9.59 -6.99 -11.15
C GLU A 94 -10.85 -7.62 -10.58
N ARG A 95 -11.42 -8.63 -11.25
CA ARG A 95 -12.60 -9.34 -10.75
C ARG A 95 -12.35 -9.97 -9.37
N ARG A 96 -11.20 -10.64 -9.18
CA ARG A 96 -10.84 -11.21 -7.87
C ARG A 96 -10.65 -10.14 -6.81
N MET A 97 -10.09 -8.98 -7.16
CA MET A 97 -9.86 -7.87 -6.25
C MET A 97 -11.17 -7.19 -5.83
N GLU A 98 -12.08 -6.98 -6.78
CA GLU A 98 -13.42 -6.47 -6.51
C GLU A 98 -14.19 -7.40 -5.57
N GLU A 99 -14.18 -8.71 -5.84
CA GLU A 99 -14.80 -9.70 -4.97
C GLU A 99 -14.19 -9.70 -3.56
N LEU A 100 -12.87 -9.61 -3.44
CA LEU A 100 -12.18 -9.56 -2.15
C LEU A 100 -12.53 -8.30 -1.36
N SER A 101 -12.48 -7.14 -2.02
CA SER A 101 -12.80 -5.83 -1.43
C SER A 101 -14.25 -5.79 -0.95
N GLU A 102 -15.19 -6.27 -1.77
CA GLU A 102 -16.60 -6.31 -1.40
C GLU A 102 -16.85 -7.26 -0.22
N ARG A 103 -16.17 -8.41 -0.16
CA ARG A 103 -16.28 -9.32 0.99
C ARG A 103 -15.72 -8.71 2.28
N TYR A 104 -14.62 -7.96 2.21
CA TYR A 104 -14.09 -7.25 3.39
C TYR A 104 -15.05 -6.13 3.83
N LYS A 105 -15.55 -5.34 2.88
CA LYS A 105 -16.54 -4.30 3.15
C LYS A 105 -17.78 -4.84 3.84
N GLN A 106 -18.34 -5.95 3.35
CA GLN A 106 -19.47 -6.63 3.98
C GLN A 106 -19.14 -7.12 5.40
N HIS A 107 -17.92 -7.63 5.59
CA HIS A 107 -17.45 -8.02 6.91
C HIS A 107 -17.38 -6.83 7.87
N PHE A 108 -16.71 -5.75 7.48
CA PHE A 108 -16.58 -4.54 8.28
C PHE A 108 -17.95 -3.97 8.66
N GLU A 109 -18.85 -3.82 7.70
CA GLU A 109 -20.22 -3.33 7.96
C GLU A 109 -21.00 -4.25 8.91
N SER A 110 -20.77 -5.57 8.87
CA SER A 110 -21.43 -6.52 9.78
C SER A 110 -21.00 -6.39 11.25
N ILE A 111 -19.79 -5.90 11.52
CA ILE A 111 -19.23 -5.76 12.89
C ILE A 111 -19.19 -4.30 13.37
N LYS A 112 -19.40 -3.33 12.47
CA LYS A 112 -19.20 -1.89 12.71
C LYS A 112 -19.91 -1.36 13.95
N ALA A 113 -21.15 -1.77 14.18
CA ALA A 113 -21.96 -1.31 15.32
C ALA A 113 -21.45 -1.84 16.68
N GLU A 114 -20.59 -2.85 16.68
CA GLU A 114 -20.02 -3.48 17.89
C GLU A 114 -18.59 -2.99 18.18
N LEU A 115 -17.99 -2.22 17.25
CA LEU A 115 -16.64 -1.68 17.41
C LEU A 115 -16.66 -0.36 18.19
N PRO A 116 -15.56 0.01 18.88
CA PRO A 116 -15.41 1.35 19.45
C PRO A 116 -15.56 2.43 18.35
N PRO A 117 -16.30 3.53 18.60
CA PRO A 117 -16.57 4.53 17.56
C PRO A 117 -15.32 5.13 16.91
N THR A 118 -14.26 5.34 17.69
CA THR A 118 -12.97 5.85 17.20
C THR A 118 -12.16 4.81 16.43
N ALA A 119 -12.36 3.51 16.69
CA ALA A 119 -11.78 2.45 15.87
C ALA A 119 -12.49 2.36 14.50
N VAL A 120 -13.81 2.60 14.47
CA VAL A 120 -14.56 2.75 13.22
C VAL A 120 -14.05 3.98 12.44
N GLU A 121 -13.89 5.12 13.10
CA GLU A 121 -13.34 6.34 12.50
C GLU A 121 -11.95 6.11 11.87
N LEU A 122 -11.08 5.38 12.56
CA LEU A 122 -9.74 5.04 12.05
C LEU A 122 -9.81 4.34 10.69
N VAL A 123 -10.66 3.32 10.57
CA VAL A 123 -10.78 2.51 9.35
C VAL A 123 -11.52 3.25 8.24
N GLU A 124 -12.57 4.00 8.56
CA GLU A 124 -13.33 4.77 7.56
C GLU A 124 -12.52 5.91 6.96
N ASN A 125 -11.72 6.61 7.77
CA ASN A 125 -10.79 7.62 7.25
C ASN A 125 -9.61 6.96 6.53
N GLY A 126 -9.19 5.77 6.95
CA GLY A 126 -8.07 5.05 6.35
C GLY A 126 -6.72 5.75 6.57
N LEU A 127 -5.66 4.97 6.50
CA LEU A 127 -4.29 5.45 6.74
C LEU A 127 -3.35 5.17 5.58
N HIS A 128 -3.86 4.82 4.39
CA HIS A 128 -3.04 4.67 3.19
C HIS A 128 -2.15 5.90 2.96
N ASP A 129 -0.86 5.66 2.71
CA ASP A 129 0.23 6.65 2.56
C ASP A 129 0.59 7.44 3.84
N ALA A 130 0.02 7.09 5.00
CA ALA A 130 0.48 7.67 6.26
C ALA A 130 1.88 7.13 6.61
N VAL A 131 2.77 8.01 7.06
CA VAL A 131 4.16 7.63 7.37
C VAL A 131 4.38 7.58 8.87
N VAL A 132 4.93 6.48 9.38
CA VAL A 132 5.24 6.33 10.81
C VAL A 132 6.35 7.31 11.23
N LEU A 133 6.03 8.22 12.16
CA LEU A 133 6.97 9.16 12.76
C LEU A 133 7.59 8.62 14.05
N SER A 134 6.77 7.99 14.90
CA SER A 134 7.21 7.31 16.13
C SER A 134 6.27 6.18 16.52
N VAL A 135 6.86 5.18 17.20
CA VAL A 135 6.16 4.09 17.88
C VAL A 135 6.61 4.11 19.34
N GLU A 136 5.68 4.33 20.26
CA GLU A 136 5.96 4.48 21.69
C GLU A 136 5.10 3.49 22.50
N ARG A 137 5.67 2.91 23.55
CA ARG A 137 4.96 2.03 24.50
C ARG A 137 5.06 2.62 25.91
N PRO A 138 4.20 3.59 26.27
CA PRO A 138 4.26 4.25 27.58
C PRO A 138 4.01 3.30 28.75
N SER A 139 3.26 2.21 28.53
CA SER A 139 3.00 1.15 29.51
C SER A 139 2.72 -0.18 28.80
N GLU A 140 2.57 -1.27 29.55
CA GLU A 140 2.21 -2.59 29.00
C GLU A 140 0.84 -2.61 28.31
N VAL A 141 -0.05 -1.67 28.64
CA VAL A 141 -1.44 -1.62 28.14
C VAL A 141 -1.67 -0.46 27.18
N GLN A 142 -0.61 0.23 26.73
CA GLN A 142 -0.71 1.36 25.80
C GLN A 142 0.33 1.28 24.67
N LEU A 143 -0.14 1.54 23.45
CA LEU A 143 0.69 1.75 22.27
C LEU A 143 0.32 3.10 21.66
N VAL A 144 1.32 3.90 21.36
CA VAL A 144 1.12 5.21 20.72
C VAL A 144 1.86 5.22 19.39
N LEU A 145 1.13 5.48 18.31
CA LEU A 145 1.67 5.74 16.98
C LEU A 145 1.50 7.21 16.65
N THR A 146 2.58 7.87 16.25
CA THR A 146 2.48 9.19 15.62
C THR A 146 2.74 9.03 14.14
N LEU A 147 1.80 9.44 13.30
CA LEU A 147 1.86 9.29 11.84
C LEU A 147 1.83 10.66 11.15
N ASP A 148 2.62 10.85 10.10
CA ASP A 148 2.45 11.94 9.13
C ASP A 148 1.35 11.53 8.15
N CYS A 149 0.14 12.06 8.32
CA CYS A 149 -1.00 11.79 7.45
C CYS A 149 -1.18 12.88 6.37
N SER A 150 -0.15 13.70 6.12
CA SER A 150 -0.26 14.81 5.15
C SER A 150 -0.19 14.38 3.69
N GLY A 151 0.26 13.15 3.42
CA GLY A 151 0.25 12.53 2.09
C GLY A 151 -1.01 11.72 1.78
N GLY A 152 -1.78 11.35 2.81
CA GLY A 152 -2.97 10.52 2.66
C GLY A 152 -4.23 11.30 2.27
N PHE A 153 -5.36 10.60 2.26
CA PHE A 153 -6.66 11.15 1.87
C PHE A 153 -7.45 11.79 3.03
N HIS A 154 -6.99 11.60 4.27
CA HIS A 154 -7.63 12.14 5.47
C HIS A 154 -6.60 12.77 6.44
N TYR A 155 -7.11 13.54 7.40
CA TYR A 155 -6.38 14.32 8.43
C TYR A 155 -5.48 15.45 7.91
N PHE A 156 -4.69 15.24 6.86
CA PHE A 156 -3.79 16.22 6.25
C PHE A 156 -2.78 16.88 7.22
N THR A 157 -2.44 16.18 8.31
CA THR A 157 -1.54 16.66 9.36
C THR A 157 -0.86 15.48 10.06
N ASP A 158 0.06 15.77 10.99
CA ASP A 158 0.57 14.74 11.90
C ASP A 158 -0.56 14.35 12.87
N VAL A 159 -0.79 13.06 13.10
CA VAL A 159 -1.84 12.55 13.98
C VAL A 159 -1.25 11.58 14.99
N ARG A 160 -1.68 11.67 16.24
CA ARG A 160 -1.35 10.70 17.28
C ARG A 160 -2.51 9.73 17.47
N PHE A 161 -2.22 8.45 17.35
CA PHE A 161 -3.11 7.34 17.66
C PHE A 161 -2.67 6.69 18.96
N THR A 162 -3.50 6.76 20.00
CA THR A 162 -3.23 6.13 21.29
C THR A 162 -4.15 4.94 21.48
N PHE A 163 -3.61 3.74 21.30
CA PHE A 163 -4.31 2.49 21.56
C PHE A 163 -4.31 2.20 23.07
N GLU A 164 -5.49 1.92 23.62
CA GLU A 164 -5.70 1.71 25.05
C GLU A 164 -6.18 0.28 25.33
N GLY A 165 -5.77 -0.27 26.48
CA GLY A 165 -6.10 -1.66 26.82
C GLY A 165 -5.43 -2.65 25.87
N VAL A 166 -4.21 -2.35 25.43
CA VAL A 166 -3.45 -3.22 24.52
C VAL A 166 -3.15 -4.54 25.21
N THR A 167 -3.55 -5.64 24.58
CA THR A 167 -3.25 -7.01 25.06
C THR A 167 -2.20 -7.71 24.20
N TYR A 168 -2.02 -7.24 22.97
CA TYR A 168 -1.01 -7.76 22.04
C TYR A 168 -0.66 -6.71 20.99
N SER A 169 0.62 -6.59 20.65
CA SER A 169 1.07 -5.91 19.46
C SER A 169 2.43 -6.41 19.03
N ASN A 170 2.61 -6.67 17.73
CA ASN A 170 3.92 -6.98 17.14
C ASN A 170 4.48 -5.82 16.30
N VAL A 171 3.94 -4.61 16.43
CA VAL A 171 4.48 -3.41 15.75
C VAL A 171 5.90 -3.13 16.29
N PRO A 172 6.94 -3.08 15.43
CA PRO A 172 8.30 -2.77 15.87
C PRO A 172 8.43 -1.35 16.44
N THR A 173 9.27 -1.15 17.45
CA THR A 173 9.49 0.19 18.05
C THR A 173 10.36 1.11 17.19
N ASP A 174 11.17 0.53 16.32
CA ASP A 174 12.10 1.20 15.41
C ASP A 174 11.50 1.44 14.01
N PHE A 175 10.18 1.32 13.87
CA PHE A 175 9.46 1.33 12.60
C PHE A 175 9.28 2.70 11.94
N LYS A 176 10.24 3.60 12.13
CA LYS A 176 10.15 4.98 11.65
C LYS A 176 10.39 5.05 10.15
N GLY A 177 9.51 5.77 9.46
CA GLY A 177 9.59 6.01 8.02
C GLY A 177 8.80 5.00 7.18
N ALA A 178 8.29 3.92 7.80
CA ALA A 178 7.42 2.97 7.12
C ALA A 178 6.09 3.64 6.71
N TRP A 179 5.64 3.35 5.50
CA TRP A 179 4.33 3.73 4.99
C TRP A 179 3.31 2.69 5.41
N TRP A 180 2.15 3.18 5.85
CA TRP A 180 0.97 2.37 6.09
C TRP A 180 0.29 2.10 4.75
N LEU A 181 0.28 0.84 4.36
CA LEU A 181 -0.24 0.41 3.06
C LEU A 181 -1.72 0.04 3.20
N TYR A 182 -2.04 -0.83 4.15
CA TYR A 182 -3.40 -1.36 4.31
C TYR A 182 -3.71 -1.67 5.77
N ASP A 183 -5.00 -1.66 6.08
CA ASP A 183 -5.52 -2.15 7.36
C ASP A 183 -6.83 -2.90 7.20
N GLU A 184 -7.06 -3.83 8.12
CA GLU A 184 -8.33 -4.49 8.31
C GLU A 184 -8.62 -4.69 9.80
N ILE A 185 -9.87 -4.54 10.20
CA ILE A 185 -10.28 -4.60 11.61
C ILE A 185 -11.24 -5.76 11.86
N TYR A 186 -11.07 -6.39 13.02
CA TYR A 186 -11.92 -7.47 13.52
C TYR A 186 -12.39 -7.16 14.94
N LYS A 187 -13.64 -7.51 15.26
CA LYS A 187 -14.11 -7.44 16.64
C LYS A 187 -13.47 -8.54 17.49
N THR A 188 -13.26 -8.24 18.76
CA THR A 188 -12.90 -9.21 19.81
C THR A 188 -13.92 -9.08 20.95
N GLU A 189 -13.79 -9.90 21.99
CA GLU A 189 -14.70 -9.86 23.15
C GLU A 189 -14.67 -8.50 23.87
N ASP A 190 -13.48 -7.89 24.01
CA ASP A 190 -13.26 -6.68 24.81
C ASP A 190 -12.76 -5.48 23.98
N GLY A 191 -12.91 -5.50 22.65
CA GLY A 191 -12.38 -4.46 21.77
C GLY A 191 -12.20 -4.94 20.34
N PHE A 192 -11.02 -4.69 19.75
CA PHE A 192 -10.73 -5.02 18.36
C PHE A 192 -9.31 -5.55 18.14
N GLU A 193 -9.13 -6.21 17.00
CA GLU A 193 -7.85 -6.59 16.42
C GLU A 193 -7.68 -5.85 15.09
N LEU A 194 -6.71 -4.96 15.02
CA LEU A 194 -6.34 -4.23 13.81
C LEU A 194 -5.13 -4.91 13.19
N HIS A 195 -5.30 -5.48 11.99
CA HIS A 195 -4.19 -5.95 11.17
C HIS A 195 -3.76 -4.81 10.26
N THR A 196 -2.47 -4.63 10.10
CA THR A 196 -1.91 -3.58 9.28
C THR A 196 -0.77 -4.12 8.43
N PHE A 197 -0.50 -3.46 7.32
CA PHE A 197 0.61 -3.78 6.45
C PHE A 197 1.45 -2.54 6.17
N PHE A 198 2.76 -2.69 6.33
CA PHE A 198 3.74 -1.61 6.18
C PHE A 198 4.81 -1.97 5.16
N ASP A 199 5.39 -0.97 4.50
CA ASP A 199 6.35 -1.16 3.39
C ASP A 199 7.81 -1.41 3.80
N SER A 200 8.24 -0.97 5.00
CA SER A 200 9.67 -0.89 5.33
C SER A 200 10.00 -1.18 6.82
N PRO A 201 10.43 -2.42 7.15
CA PRO A 201 10.39 -3.61 6.29
C PRO A 201 8.96 -4.03 5.93
N MET A 202 8.81 -4.71 4.80
CA MET A 202 7.53 -5.23 4.31
C MET A 202 6.92 -6.21 5.31
N SER A 203 6.02 -5.73 6.17
CA SER A 203 5.62 -6.45 7.39
C SER A 203 4.13 -6.35 7.66
N GLU A 204 3.54 -7.51 7.95
CA GLU A 204 2.20 -7.61 8.51
C GLU A 204 2.26 -7.49 10.03
N THR A 205 1.50 -6.56 10.59
CA THR A 205 1.42 -6.36 12.03
C THR A 205 -0.02 -6.44 12.53
N VAL A 206 -0.15 -6.61 13.84
CA VAL A 206 -1.42 -6.75 14.54
C VAL A 206 -1.35 -5.91 15.80
N ILE A 207 -2.45 -5.21 16.09
CA ILE A 207 -2.68 -4.50 17.34
C ILE A 207 -4.01 -5.00 17.91
N ARG A 208 -3.98 -5.62 19.09
CA ARG A 208 -5.20 -5.94 19.86
C ARG A 208 -5.37 -4.92 20.96
N ALA A 209 -6.45 -4.16 20.93
CA ALA A 209 -6.73 -3.08 21.86
C ALA A 209 -8.21 -2.98 22.20
N ARG A 210 -8.52 -2.37 23.34
CA ARG A 210 -9.91 -2.08 23.73
C ARG A 210 -10.45 -0.88 22.97
N ASP A 211 -9.63 0.15 22.79
CA ASP A 211 -10.03 1.43 22.21
C ASP A 211 -8.82 2.12 21.55
N VAL A 212 -9.08 3.14 20.75
CA VAL A 212 -8.07 4.03 20.17
C VAL A 212 -8.52 5.49 20.28
N LYS A 213 -7.60 6.38 20.66
CA LYS A 213 -7.83 7.84 20.63
C LYS A 213 -7.08 8.44 19.45
N ILE A 214 -7.72 9.35 18.74
CA ILE A 214 -7.18 10.02 17.57
C ILE A 214 -7.03 11.51 17.88
N GLU A 215 -5.79 12.01 17.84
CA GLU A 215 -5.47 13.39 18.18
C GLU A 215 -4.69 14.06 17.03
N PRO A 216 -5.35 14.87 16.18
CA PRO A 216 -4.67 15.67 15.18
C PRO A 216 -3.72 16.67 15.85
N LEU A 217 -2.44 16.58 15.52
CA LEU A 217 -1.42 17.47 16.05
C LEU A 217 -1.40 18.74 15.21
N LYS A 218 -1.49 19.90 15.86
CA LYS A 218 -1.32 21.19 15.18
C LYS A 218 0.10 21.28 14.62
N LEU A 219 0.24 21.31 13.30
CA LEU A 219 1.51 21.54 12.63
C LEU A 219 2.22 22.78 13.20
N PRO A 220 3.44 22.66 13.75
CA PRO A 220 4.25 23.81 14.07
C PRO A 220 4.53 24.61 12.80
N LEU A 221 4.36 25.94 12.84
CA LEU A 221 4.61 26.88 11.74
C LEU A 221 5.94 26.61 10.98
N MET A 222 6.95 26.07 11.66
CA MET A 222 8.26 25.74 11.06
C MET A 222 8.25 24.57 10.06
N ARG A 223 7.38 23.55 10.22
CA ARG A 223 7.30 22.43 9.26
C ARG A 223 6.64 22.87 7.94
N ARG A 224 5.70 23.83 7.99
CA ARG A 224 5.12 24.47 6.80
C ARG A 224 6.18 25.20 5.97
N LEU A 225 7.10 25.91 6.62
CA LEU A 225 8.19 26.64 5.97
C LEU A 225 9.25 25.71 5.34
N LYS A 226 9.60 24.59 6.00
CA LYS A 226 10.53 23.59 5.44
C LYS A 226 9.96 22.87 4.21
N LYS A 227 8.66 22.54 4.18
CA LYS A 227 8.01 21.96 2.98
C LYS A 227 7.97 22.95 1.81
N TRP A 228 7.81 24.25 2.08
CA TRP A 228 7.84 25.29 1.04
C TRP A 228 9.25 25.46 0.43
N TYR A 229 10.30 25.38 1.25
CA TYR A 229 11.69 25.49 0.79
C TYR A 229 12.20 24.28 0.00
N ARG A 230 11.59 23.09 0.16
CA ARG A 230 11.94 21.89 -0.63
C ARG A 230 11.24 21.83 -1.99
N ARG A 231 10.30 22.73 -2.27
CA ARG A 231 9.55 22.83 -3.55
C ARG A 231 10.01 24.01 -4.42
N ARG A 232 11.14 24.64 -4.10
CA ARG A 232 11.87 25.62 -4.91
C ARG A 232 13.28 25.11 -5.15
#